data_AF-A0A3N0YMG1-F1
#
_entry.id   AF-A0A3N0YMG1-F1
#
_cell.length_a   1.000
_cell.length_b   1.000
_cell.length_c   1.000
_cell.angle_alpha   90.00
_cell.angle_beta   90.00
_cell.angle_gamma   90.00
#
_symmetry.space_group_name_H-M   'P 1'
#
loop_
_entity.id
_entity.type
_entity.pdbx_description
1 polymer ?
#
loop_
_entity_poly.entity_id
_entity_poly.type
_entity_poly.pdbx_seq_one_letter_code
_entity_poly.pdbx_strand_id
1 'polypeptide(L)'
;MENNKPSEHDITEVVAQQSAANPSENGVMMVINHSKVDPPFSVMWSTVLYCAEFICASVLISSYHKNEDVVWMGLTITFMLVPSVLTQLTLTFVHRDLGRDRPLVLLMHLLQMGPIIRCIEALVVYCQAGKKEEPYVTISRKIKLKHGKGLGPAFECEIGHSERKLAVHRNAFKRTAVIQAFLGSAPQLTLQLYATIQEKYILPTRLALMIISLISIIYGALVCSVLAIQIKYDDYKVRMKPAAYLCMILWRGLEIATRITTLVLFSSALRVWVILVGLTNLFFFFFQPWVEFWARKASLPDNIENNFSKLGTTVVLCMVTFLYACINIFCWSAVQLDLADHDLVEKQPRWRRLAIYYTVRFIENVTLIVLWYYFKTDFYVYVCTPLLVVQLIVCYSLAVLFMLLFHQFCHPCRRLFHYNVEDCLRCACCWRKKQSELPADHADGPQDHAPPDLTNHLTGRETDILDDIMEAA
;
A
#
# COMPACT_ATOMS: atom_id res chain seq x y z
N MET A 1 53.08 -48.20 -14.79
CA MET A 1 52.30 -47.34 -15.71
C MET A 1 50.88 -47.30 -15.19
N GLU A 2 50.44 -46.08 -14.89
CA GLU A 2 49.09 -45.60 -14.54
C GLU A 2 48.30 -46.26 -13.40
N ASN A 3 48.33 -45.53 -12.27
CA ASN A 3 47.30 -45.49 -11.24
C ASN A 3 45.92 -45.13 -11.83
N ASN A 4 44.85 -45.75 -11.33
CA ASN A 4 43.62 -44.99 -11.09
C ASN A 4 42.65 -45.64 -10.09
N LYS A 5 42.54 -44.97 -8.94
CA LYS A 5 41.34 -44.71 -8.11
C LYS A 5 41.75 -43.69 -7.04
N PRO A 6 40.85 -42.90 -6.40
CA PRO A 6 39.40 -42.75 -6.56
C PRO A 6 38.87 -41.28 -6.41
N SER A 7 37.52 -41.15 -6.30
CA SER A 7 36.72 -40.18 -5.49
C SER A 7 35.99 -38.98 -6.15
N GLU A 8 34.66 -39.04 -5.93
CA GLU A 8 33.63 -38.02 -5.61
C GLU A 8 33.64 -36.56 -6.14
N HIS A 9 32.39 -36.10 -6.37
CA HIS A 9 31.87 -34.72 -6.49
C HIS A 9 31.96 -33.97 -7.83
N ASP A 10 30.81 -33.81 -8.52
CA ASP A 10 30.29 -32.52 -9.03
C ASP A 10 28.88 -32.74 -9.64
N ILE A 11 27.81 -32.17 -9.07
CA ILE A 11 27.25 -30.81 -9.28
C ILE A 11 26.78 -30.56 -10.74
N THR A 12 25.48 -30.84 -10.93
CA THR A 12 24.47 -29.99 -11.59
C THR A 12 24.95 -28.97 -12.64
N GLU A 13 25.03 -29.36 -13.91
CA GLU A 13 24.92 -28.43 -15.04
C GLU A 13 23.48 -28.41 -15.56
N VAL A 14 22.69 -27.44 -15.06
CA VAL A 14 21.46 -27.01 -15.71
C VAL A 14 21.87 -26.07 -16.85
N VAL A 15 21.63 -26.55 -18.07
CA VAL A 15 21.80 -25.86 -19.35
C VAL A 15 21.37 -24.39 -19.24
N ALA A 16 22.35 -23.51 -19.41
CA ALA A 16 22.17 -22.09 -19.60
C ALA A 16 21.40 -21.84 -20.91
N GLN A 17 20.12 -21.47 -20.81
CA GLN A 17 19.35 -20.99 -21.94
C GLN A 17 19.75 -19.53 -22.21
N GLN A 18 20.67 -19.34 -23.15
CA GLN A 18 20.99 -18.05 -23.76
C GLN A 18 19.70 -17.45 -24.35
N SER A 19 19.13 -16.47 -23.63
CA SER A 19 18.12 -15.57 -24.17
C SER A 19 18.84 -14.61 -25.13
N ALA A 20 18.43 -14.59 -26.40
CA ALA A 20 19.02 -13.77 -27.44
C ALA A 20 18.88 -12.28 -27.07
N ALA A 21 19.99 -11.69 -26.62
CA ALA A 21 20.10 -10.26 -26.42
C ALA A 21 20.66 -9.64 -27.70
N ASN A 22 19.82 -8.95 -28.47
CA ASN A 22 20.30 -8.10 -29.54
C ASN A 22 20.73 -6.75 -28.94
N PRO A 23 21.99 -6.33 -29.10
CA PRO A 23 22.39 -4.99 -28.71
C PRO A 23 21.71 -3.99 -29.64
N SER A 24 20.92 -3.06 -29.10
CA SER A 24 20.47 -1.89 -29.87
C SER A 24 21.59 -0.84 -29.88
N GLU A 25 21.72 -0.11 -31.00
CA GLU A 25 22.79 0.88 -31.25
C GLU A 25 22.84 2.04 -30.23
N ASN A 26 21.83 2.18 -29.35
CA ASN A 26 21.75 3.26 -28.36
C ASN A 26 22.17 2.86 -26.94
N GLY A 27 22.85 1.71 -26.77
CA GLY A 27 23.26 1.22 -25.45
C GLY A 27 22.11 0.73 -24.58
N VAL A 28 20.90 0.53 -25.13
CA VAL A 28 19.73 -0.05 -24.47
C VAL A 28 19.68 -1.55 -24.77
N MET A 29 19.59 -2.38 -23.73
CA MET A 29 19.49 -3.83 -23.90
C MET A 29 18.01 -4.21 -24.04
N MET A 30 17.58 -4.58 -25.25
CA MET A 30 16.26 -5.17 -25.46
C MET A 30 16.25 -6.57 -24.85
N VAL A 31 15.33 -6.83 -23.93
CA VAL A 31 15.14 -8.16 -23.33
C VAL A 31 13.75 -8.64 -23.69
N ILE A 32 13.67 -9.54 -24.66
CA ILE A 32 12.46 -10.28 -25.00
C ILE A 32 12.21 -11.27 -23.85
N ASN A 33 11.32 -10.91 -22.94
CA ASN A 33 11.04 -11.70 -21.77
C ASN A 33 9.90 -12.68 -22.10
N HIS A 34 10.22 -13.84 -22.69
CA HIS A 34 9.30 -14.99 -22.75
C HIS A 34 9.07 -15.63 -21.36
N SER A 35 8.87 -14.81 -20.33
CA SER A 35 8.65 -15.30 -18.98
C SER A 35 7.27 -15.92 -18.90
N LYS A 36 7.20 -17.13 -18.30
CA LYS A 36 5.93 -17.67 -17.81
C LYS A 36 5.22 -16.58 -17.00
N VAL A 37 3.97 -16.31 -17.36
CA VAL A 37 3.11 -15.38 -16.62
C VAL A 37 3.01 -15.89 -15.18
N ASP A 38 3.23 -15.00 -14.22
CA ASP A 38 3.11 -15.37 -12.80
C ASP A 38 1.63 -15.60 -12.45
N PRO A 39 1.30 -16.67 -11.71
CA PRO A 39 -0.07 -16.91 -11.25
C PRO A 39 -0.59 -15.76 -10.35
N PRO A 40 -1.88 -15.39 -10.45
CA PRO A 40 -2.46 -14.28 -9.72
C PRO A 40 -2.77 -14.60 -8.23
N PHE A 41 -1.80 -15.17 -7.50
CA PHE A 41 -1.98 -15.57 -6.10
C PHE A 41 -2.44 -14.42 -5.18
N SER A 42 -1.93 -13.22 -5.40
CA SER A 42 -2.32 -12.02 -4.62
C SER A 42 -3.80 -11.64 -4.82
N VAL A 43 -4.34 -11.88 -6.03
CA VAL A 43 -5.77 -11.66 -6.32
C VAL A 43 -6.61 -12.71 -5.61
N MET A 44 -6.25 -13.98 -5.78
CA MET A 44 -6.96 -15.11 -5.16
C MET A 44 -6.99 -14.99 -3.63
N TRP A 45 -5.86 -14.67 -3.01
CA TRP A 45 -5.76 -14.47 -1.57
C TRP A 45 -6.64 -13.31 -1.07
N SER A 46 -6.64 -12.19 -1.80
CA SER A 46 -7.50 -11.04 -1.46
C SER A 46 -8.99 -11.38 -1.56
N THR A 47 -9.39 -12.18 -2.56
CA THR A 47 -10.77 -12.62 -2.73
C THR A 47 -11.18 -13.61 -1.63
N VAL A 48 -10.29 -14.51 -1.22
CA VAL A 48 -10.54 -15.44 -0.10
C VAL A 48 -10.77 -14.67 1.21
N LEU A 49 -9.92 -13.69 1.52
CA LEU A 49 -10.09 -12.84 2.72
C LEU A 49 -11.42 -12.08 2.68
N TYR A 50 -11.75 -11.48 1.53
CA TYR A 50 -13.03 -10.78 1.34
C TYR A 50 -14.25 -11.70 1.57
N CYS A 51 -14.25 -12.89 0.97
CA CYS A 51 -15.33 -13.86 1.16
C CYS A 51 -15.42 -14.33 2.61
N ALA A 52 -14.28 -14.58 3.26
CA ALA A 52 -14.24 -15.02 4.65
C ALA A 52 -14.81 -13.95 5.61
N GLU A 53 -14.47 -12.67 5.40
CA GLU A 53 -15.05 -11.56 6.14
C GLU A 53 -16.56 -11.45 5.93
N PHE A 54 -17.00 -11.49 4.67
CA PHE A 54 -18.43 -11.39 4.31
C PHE A 54 -19.26 -12.50 4.96
N ILE A 55 -18.79 -13.74 4.90
CA ILE A 55 -19.47 -14.89 5.50
C ILE A 55 -19.50 -14.74 7.02
N CYS A 56 -18.38 -14.43 7.67
CA CYS A 56 -18.33 -14.27 9.12
C CYS A 56 -19.21 -13.10 9.60
N ALA A 57 -19.20 -11.98 8.89
CA ALA A 57 -20.07 -10.84 9.18
C ALA A 57 -21.55 -11.20 9.02
N SER A 58 -21.91 -11.92 7.94
CA SER A 58 -23.30 -12.36 7.70
C SER A 58 -23.81 -13.31 8.78
N VAL A 59 -22.99 -14.29 9.19
CA VAL A 59 -23.33 -15.21 10.29
C VAL A 59 -23.47 -14.44 11.60
N LEU A 60 -22.60 -13.46 11.86
CA LEU A 60 -22.67 -12.62 13.05
C LEU A 60 -23.92 -11.74 13.08
N ILE A 61 -24.27 -11.12 11.94
CA ILE A 61 -25.50 -10.34 11.74
C ILE A 61 -26.73 -11.22 12.02
N SER A 62 -26.76 -12.46 11.51
CA SER A 62 -27.84 -13.40 11.78
C SER A 62 -27.94 -13.75 13.28
N SER A 63 -26.80 -13.89 13.96
CA SER A 63 -26.77 -14.09 15.41
C SER A 63 -27.32 -12.88 16.17
N TYR A 64 -26.92 -11.65 15.81
CA TYR A 64 -27.44 -10.43 16.43
C TYR A 64 -28.94 -10.24 16.18
N HIS A 65 -29.43 -10.58 14.99
CA HIS A 65 -30.86 -10.56 14.68
C HIS A 65 -31.64 -11.52 15.58
N LYS A 66 -31.13 -12.74 15.81
CA LYS A 66 -31.77 -13.73 16.70
C LYS A 66 -31.80 -13.28 18.17
N ASN A 67 -30.81 -12.49 18.59
CA ASN A 67 -30.71 -11.95 19.95
C ASN A 67 -31.37 -10.57 20.11
N GLU A 68 -32.00 -10.04 19.06
CA GLU A 68 -32.60 -8.68 19.03
C GLU A 68 -31.60 -7.53 19.30
N ASP A 69 -30.30 -7.76 19.04
CA ASP A 69 -29.21 -6.80 19.21
C ASP A 69 -29.10 -5.81 18.04
N VAL A 70 -30.11 -4.95 17.86
CA VAL A 70 -30.26 -4.07 16.69
C VAL A 70 -29.07 -3.11 16.50
N VAL A 71 -28.48 -2.61 17.59
CA VAL A 71 -27.36 -1.65 17.52
C VAL A 71 -26.10 -2.31 16.97
N TRP A 72 -25.71 -3.47 17.51
CA TRP A 72 -24.54 -4.21 17.04
C TRP A 72 -24.73 -4.71 15.61
N MET A 73 -25.95 -5.17 15.29
CA MET A 73 -26.33 -5.54 13.95
C MET A 73 -26.15 -4.38 12.96
N GLY A 74 -26.74 -3.21 13.25
CA GLY A 74 -26.69 -2.04 12.37
C GLY A 74 -25.26 -1.53 12.14
N LEU A 75 -24.44 -1.48 13.19
CA LEU A 75 -23.03 -1.08 13.08
C LEU A 75 -22.20 -2.10 12.27
N THR A 76 -22.43 -3.39 12.48
CA THR A 76 -21.76 -4.47 11.74
C THR A 76 -22.11 -4.43 10.24
N ILE A 77 -23.40 -4.20 9.92
CA ILE A 77 -23.86 -4.00 8.53
C ILE A 77 -23.21 -2.76 7.91
N THR A 78 -23.14 -1.66 8.66
CA THR A 78 -22.57 -0.39 8.16
C THR A 78 -21.10 -0.55 7.76
N PHE A 79 -20.28 -1.14 8.64
CA PHE A 79 -18.86 -1.38 8.34
C PHE A 79 -18.63 -2.48 7.30
N MET A 80 -19.65 -3.26 6.95
CA MET A 80 -19.59 -4.22 5.85
C MET A 80 -19.97 -3.57 4.51
N LEU A 81 -21.03 -2.76 4.47
CA LEU A 81 -21.59 -2.21 3.22
C LEU A 81 -20.89 -0.94 2.74
N VAL A 82 -20.61 0.02 3.63
CA VAL A 82 -20.03 1.33 3.24
C VAL A 82 -18.69 1.17 2.49
N PRO A 83 -17.72 0.37 2.98
CA PRO A 83 -16.42 0.20 2.30
C PRO A 83 -16.57 -0.53 0.97
N SER A 84 -17.55 -1.43 0.88
CA SER A 84 -17.89 -2.11 -0.36
C SER A 84 -18.41 -1.13 -1.40
N VAL A 85 -19.35 -0.25 -1.04
CA VAL A 85 -19.86 0.78 -1.96
C VAL A 85 -18.72 1.70 -2.40
N LEU A 86 -17.86 2.14 -1.48
CA LEU A 86 -16.70 2.99 -1.81
C LEU A 86 -15.69 2.27 -2.72
N THR A 87 -15.47 0.98 -2.50
CA THR A 87 -14.64 0.13 -3.36
C THR A 87 -15.22 0.06 -4.77
N GLN A 88 -16.53 -0.16 -4.88
CA GLN A 88 -17.21 -0.23 -6.17
C GLN A 88 -17.16 1.10 -6.90
N LEU A 89 -17.46 2.21 -6.22
CA LEU A 89 -17.34 3.56 -6.78
C LEU A 89 -15.91 3.80 -7.28
N THR A 90 -14.91 3.45 -6.48
CA THR A 90 -13.50 3.61 -6.86
C THR A 90 -13.15 2.76 -8.08
N LEU A 91 -13.60 1.50 -8.14
CA LEU A 91 -13.38 0.64 -9.30
C LEU A 91 -14.07 1.20 -10.56
N THR A 92 -15.32 1.65 -10.45
CA THR A 92 -16.08 2.22 -11.57
C THR A 92 -15.45 3.51 -12.10
N PHE A 93 -15.05 4.42 -11.22
CA PHE A 93 -14.45 5.71 -11.61
C PHE A 93 -13.00 5.58 -12.09
N VAL A 94 -12.17 4.76 -11.44
CA VAL A 94 -10.73 4.67 -11.74
C VAL A 94 -10.42 3.71 -12.89
N HIS A 95 -11.17 2.61 -13.05
CA HIS A 95 -10.93 1.66 -14.15
C HIS A 95 -11.85 1.87 -15.34
N ARG A 96 -12.74 2.87 -15.28
CA ARG A 96 -13.70 3.19 -16.34
C ARG A 96 -14.40 1.94 -16.88
N ASP A 97 -14.87 1.08 -15.97
CA ASP A 97 -15.71 -0.08 -16.32
C ASP A 97 -17.00 0.35 -17.04
N LEU A 98 -17.30 1.66 -17.03
CA LEU A 98 -18.28 2.33 -17.85
C LEU A 98 -17.79 2.48 -19.31
N GLY A 99 -17.47 1.36 -19.95
CA GLY A 99 -17.81 1.20 -21.37
C GLY A 99 -19.33 1.19 -21.47
N ARG A 100 -19.90 1.81 -22.51
CA ARG A 100 -21.32 2.15 -22.66
C ARG A 100 -22.31 0.95 -22.60
N ASP A 101 -21.83 -0.29 -22.46
CA ASP A 101 -22.59 -1.51 -22.79
C ASP A 101 -22.65 -2.61 -21.71
N ARG A 102 -22.35 -2.35 -20.41
CA ARG A 102 -22.40 -3.42 -19.37
C ARG A 102 -23.18 -3.08 -18.08
N PRO A 103 -24.50 -2.84 -18.15
CA PRO A 103 -25.34 -2.62 -16.96
C PRO A 103 -25.36 -3.82 -16.01
N LEU A 104 -25.18 -5.04 -16.51
CA LEU A 104 -25.09 -6.26 -15.70
C LEU A 104 -23.84 -6.28 -14.82
N VAL A 105 -22.72 -5.73 -15.30
CA VAL A 105 -21.49 -5.61 -14.49
C VAL A 105 -21.71 -4.60 -13.38
N LEU A 106 -22.33 -3.46 -13.67
CA LEU A 106 -22.74 -2.47 -12.66
C LEU A 106 -23.67 -3.08 -11.59
N LEU A 107 -24.66 -3.87 -12.01
CA LEU A 107 -25.58 -4.57 -11.09
C LEU A 107 -24.85 -5.59 -10.20
N MET A 108 -23.92 -6.36 -10.77
CA MET A 108 -23.13 -7.33 -10.00
C MET A 108 -22.11 -6.65 -9.07
N HIS A 109 -21.59 -5.48 -9.45
CA HIS A 109 -20.87 -4.61 -8.54
C HIS A 109 -21.78 -4.20 -7.39
N LEU A 110 -22.98 -3.66 -7.67
CA LEU A 110 -23.96 -3.26 -6.66
C LEU A 110 -24.31 -4.41 -5.68
N LEU A 111 -24.33 -5.66 -6.18
CA LEU A 111 -24.56 -6.87 -5.38
C LEU A 111 -23.31 -7.38 -4.63
N GLN A 112 -22.24 -6.59 -4.49
CA GLN A 112 -21.02 -6.97 -3.78
C GLN A 112 -20.20 -8.13 -4.40
N MET A 113 -20.53 -8.57 -5.61
CA MET A 113 -19.87 -9.71 -6.28
C MET A 113 -18.63 -9.29 -7.09
N GLY A 114 -18.31 -8.00 -7.15
CA GLY A 114 -17.19 -7.45 -7.91
C GLY A 114 -15.85 -8.16 -7.68
N PRO A 115 -15.38 -8.35 -6.43
CA PRO A 115 -14.12 -9.06 -6.15
C PRO A 115 -14.09 -10.52 -6.62
N ILE A 116 -15.24 -11.19 -6.70
CA ILE A 116 -15.32 -12.58 -7.17
C ILE A 116 -15.23 -12.61 -8.69
N ILE A 117 -16.00 -11.77 -9.37
CA ILE A 117 -16.03 -11.69 -10.84
C ILE A 117 -14.64 -11.32 -11.38
N ARG A 118 -14.01 -10.28 -10.82
CA ARG A 118 -12.66 -9.85 -11.24
C ARG A 118 -11.59 -10.92 -10.97
N CYS A 119 -11.79 -11.77 -9.95
CA CYS A 119 -10.90 -12.90 -9.69
C CYS A 119 -11.08 -13.99 -10.75
N ILE A 120 -12.31 -14.31 -11.12
CA ILE A 120 -12.61 -15.26 -12.20
C ILE A 120 -12.04 -14.74 -13.53
N GLU A 121 -12.24 -13.46 -13.85
CA GLU A 121 -11.66 -12.82 -15.04
C GLU A 121 -10.13 -12.94 -15.05
N ALA A 122 -9.46 -12.65 -13.94
CA ALA A 122 -8.01 -12.78 -13.84
C ALA A 122 -7.52 -14.24 -14.03
N LEU A 123 -8.25 -15.21 -13.49
CA LEU A 123 -7.95 -16.64 -13.69
C LEU A 123 -8.18 -17.08 -15.13
N VAL A 124 -9.26 -16.61 -15.77
CA VAL A 124 -9.53 -16.89 -17.19
C VAL A 124 -8.43 -16.30 -18.07
N VAL A 125 -8.01 -15.06 -17.83
CA VAL A 125 -6.90 -14.41 -18.54
C VAL A 125 -5.60 -15.18 -18.34
N TYR A 126 -5.30 -15.64 -17.11
CA TYR A 126 -4.14 -16.46 -16.83
C TYR A 126 -4.18 -17.81 -17.58
N CYS A 127 -5.33 -18.48 -17.63
CA CYS A 127 -5.49 -19.75 -18.34
C CYS A 127 -5.45 -19.62 -19.87
N GLN A 128 -5.76 -18.43 -20.41
CA GLN A 128 -5.71 -18.10 -21.83
C GLN A 128 -4.32 -17.57 -22.27
N ALA A 129 -3.49 -17.14 -21.32
CA ALA A 129 -2.15 -16.64 -21.59
C ALA A 129 -1.32 -17.70 -22.33
N GLY A 130 -0.69 -17.31 -23.45
CA GLY A 130 0.12 -18.17 -24.31
C GLY A 130 -0.66 -19.04 -25.31
N LYS A 131 -2.00 -19.04 -25.31
CA LYS A 131 -2.82 -19.76 -26.32
C LYS A 131 -3.41 -18.84 -27.39
N LYS A 132 -3.74 -17.60 -27.03
CA LYS A 132 -4.28 -16.56 -27.92
C LYS A 132 -3.65 -15.23 -27.51
N GLU A 133 -2.51 -14.92 -28.09
CA GLU A 133 -1.78 -13.68 -27.81
C GLU A 133 -1.86 -12.79 -29.06
N GLU A 134 -2.39 -11.59 -28.90
CA GLU A 134 -2.41 -10.60 -29.98
C GLU A 134 -0.97 -10.10 -30.26
N PRO A 135 -0.61 -9.82 -31.52
CA PRO A 135 0.78 -9.53 -31.89
C PRO A 135 1.32 -8.19 -31.37
N TYR A 136 0.48 -7.33 -30.79
CA TYR A 136 0.90 -6.04 -30.24
C TYR A 136 1.43 -6.14 -28.81
N VAL A 137 2.61 -5.59 -28.59
CA VAL A 137 3.34 -5.69 -27.32
C VAL A 137 3.67 -4.29 -26.81
N THR A 138 3.41 -4.01 -25.53
CA THR A 138 3.77 -2.71 -24.93
C THR A 138 5.19 -2.76 -24.41
N ILE A 139 6.03 -1.82 -24.84
CA ILE A 139 7.42 -1.71 -24.38
C ILE A 139 7.45 -0.88 -23.09
N SER A 140 7.92 -1.48 -22.00
CA SER A 140 8.19 -0.77 -20.74
C SER A 140 9.69 -0.65 -20.51
N ARG A 141 10.18 0.55 -20.24
CA ARG A 141 11.58 0.80 -19.92
C ARG A 141 11.77 0.76 -18.41
N LYS A 142 12.61 -0.14 -17.89
CA LYS A 142 12.97 -0.19 -16.46
C LYS A 142 14.46 -0.34 -16.27
N ILE A 143 14.96 0.08 -15.10
CA ILE A 143 16.37 -0.08 -14.70
C ILE A 143 16.45 -1.25 -13.71
N LYS A 144 17.29 -2.26 -13.99
CA LYS A 144 17.57 -3.33 -13.01
C LYS A 144 18.56 -2.81 -11.96
N LEU A 145 18.20 -2.89 -10.69
CA LEU A 145 19.20 -2.81 -9.63
C LEU A 145 19.94 -4.15 -9.53
N LYS A 146 21.24 -4.16 -9.80
CA LYS A 146 22.13 -5.25 -9.39
C LYS A 146 22.92 -4.77 -8.17
N HIS A 147 22.76 -5.43 -7.03
CA HIS A 147 23.43 -5.06 -5.78
C HIS A 147 23.25 -3.58 -5.38
N GLY A 148 22.07 -3.01 -5.62
CA GLY A 148 21.72 -1.67 -5.12
C GLY A 148 22.51 -0.50 -5.72
N LYS A 149 23.31 -0.70 -6.77
CA LYS A 149 23.79 0.37 -7.65
C LYS A 149 23.00 0.29 -8.96
N GLY A 150 22.44 1.40 -9.42
CA GLY A 150 21.89 1.53 -10.76
C GLY A 150 23.04 1.62 -11.75
N LEU A 151 23.58 0.47 -12.17
CA LEU A 151 24.72 0.39 -13.08
C LEU A 151 24.43 -0.59 -14.22
N GLY A 152 23.27 -0.43 -14.85
CA GLY A 152 22.91 -1.18 -16.04
C GLY A 152 22.19 -0.26 -17.02
N PRO A 153 22.33 -0.49 -18.33
CA PRO A 153 21.50 0.19 -19.30
C PRO A 153 20.03 -0.06 -18.97
N ALA A 154 19.19 0.96 -19.17
CA ALA A 154 17.75 0.77 -19.14
C ALA A 154 17.42 -0.39 -20.09
N PHE A 155 16.64 -1.36 -19.63
CA PHE A 155 16.21 -2.45 -20.48
C PHE A 155 14.76 -2.21 -20.86
N GLU A 156 14.49 -2.40 -22.14
CA GLU A 156 13.15 -2.35 -22.70
C GLU A 156 12.58 -3.77 -22.61
N CYS A 157 11.48 -3.89 -21.87
CA CYS A 157 10.76 -5.14 -21.65
C CYS A 157 9.45 -5.05 -22.41
N GLU A 158 9.36 -5.90 -23.43
CA GLU A 158 8.12 -6.23 -24.11
C GLU A 158 7.17 -6.93 -23.12
N ILE A 159 6.03 -6.31 -22.84
CA ILE A 159 4.95 -6.86 -22.01
C ILE A 159 3.81 -7.28 -22.95
N GLY A 160 3.54 -8.59 -23.00
CA GLY A 160 2.44 -9.15 -23.78
C GLY A 160 1.07 -8.65 -23.31
N HIS A 161 0.08 -8.64 -24.20
CA HIS A 161 -1.27 -8.15 -23.90
C HIS A 161 -1.91 -8.84 -22.68
N SER A 162 -1.75 -10.17 -22.57
CA SER A 162 -2.26 -10.93 -21.42
C SER A 162 -1.59 -10.54 -20.10
N GLU A 163 -0.28 -10.27 -20.12
CA GLU A 163 0.47 -9.82 -18.93
C GLU A 163 0.03 -8.41 -18.51
N ARG A 164 -0.18 -7.50 -19.47
CA ARG A 164 -0.72 -6.15 -19.22
C ARG A 164 -2.11 -6.22 -18.59
N LYS A 165 -3.03 -7.00 -19.17
CA LYS A 165 -4.38 -7.18 -18.63
C LYS A 165 -4.35 -7.74 -17.22
N LEU A 166 -3.51 -8.74 -16.96
CA LEU A 166 -3.34 -9.32 -15.63
C LEU A 166 -2.73 -8.32 -14.62
N ALA A 167 -1.78 -7.48 -15.06
CA ALA A 167 -1.20 -6.43 -14.24
C ALA A 167 -2.23 -5.36 -13.84
N VAL A 168 -3.12 -4.97 -14.77
CA VAL A 168 -4.25 -4.07 -14.48
C VAL A 168 -5.15 -4.66 -13.41
N HIS A 169 -5.60 -5.92 -13.58
CA HIS A 169 -6.40 -6.61 -12.56
C HIS A 169 -5.68 -6.66 -11.21
N ARG A 170 -4.40 -7.02 -11.19
CA ARG A 170 -3.60 -7.07 -9.95
C ARG A 170 -3.52 -5.71 -9.26
N ASN A 171 -3.31 -4.64 -10.02
CA ASN A 171 -3.24 -3.28 -9.47
C ASN A 171 -4.61 -2.80 -8.95
N ALA A 172 -5.69 -3.13 -9.65
CA ALA A 172 -7.06 -2.87 -9.18
C ALA A 172 -7.31 -3.56 -7.83
N PHE A 173 -7.01 -4.86 -7.73
CA PHE A 173 -7.17 -5.62 -6.50
C PHE A 173 -6.30 -5.13 -5.35
N LYS A 174 -5.06 -4.71 -5.62
CA LYS A 174 -4.22 -4.10 -4.59
C LYS A 174 -4.88 -2.85 -4.00
N ARG A 175 -5.44 -1.97 -4.83
CA ARG A 175 -6.14 -0.74 -4.36
C ARG A 175 -7.40 -1.09 -3.59
N THR A 176 -8.22 -2.01 -4.10
CA THR A 176 -9.41 -2.54 -3.41
C THR A 176 -9.09 -3.13 -2.04
N ALA A 177 -8.04 -3.96 -1.95
CA ALA A 177 -7.62 -4.57 -0.69
C ALA A 177 -7.23 -3.51 0.36
N VAL A 178 -6.60 -2.42 -0.06
CA VAL A 178 -6.26 -1.30 0.85
C VAL A 178 -7.52 -0.59 1.33
N ILE A 179 -8.47 -0.28 0.44
CA ILE A 179 -9.74 0.36 0.81
C ILE A 179 -10.51 -0.52 1.80
N GLN A 180 -10.70 -1.80 1.47
CA GLN A 180 -11.42 -2.75 2.32
C GLN A 180 -10.75 -2.89 3.70
N ALA A 181 -9.41 -3.01 3.74
CA ALA A 181 -8.66 -3.15 4.98
C ALA A 181 -8.88 -1.98 5.95
N PHE A 182 -8.81 -0.74 5.48
CA PHE A 182 -8.81 0.44 6.37
C PHE A 182 -10.18 1.08 6.58
N LEU A 183 -11.09 0.99 5.60
CA LEU A 183 -12.44 1.53 5.75
C LEU A 183 -13.43 0.48 6.25
N GLY A 184 -13.16 -0.82 6.01
CA GLY A 184 -14.01 -1.92 6.47
C GLY A 184 -13.40 -2.69 7.63
N SER A 185 -12.35 -3.45 7.36
CA SER A 185 -11.80 -4.41 8.32
C SER A 185 -11.31 -3.76 9.62
N ALA A 186 -10.65 -2.59 9.56
CA ALA A 186 -10.14 -1.89 10.75
C ALA A 186 -11.26 -1.34 11.67
N PRO A 187 -12.25 -0.59 11.16
CA PRO A 187 -13.44 -0.23 11.94
C PRO A 187 -14.21 -1.44 12.44
N GLN A 188 -14.35 -2.49 11.63
CA GLN A 188 -15.04 -3.72 12.01
C GLN A 188 -14.32 -4.43 13.17
N LEU A 189 -13.00 -4.59 13.09
CA LEU A 189 -12.20 -5.15 14.18
C LEU A 189 -12.32 -4.31 15.46
N THR A 190 -12.27 -2.98 15.33
CA THR A 190 -12.44 -2.05 16.45
C THR A 190 -13.81 -2.24 17.11
N LEU A 191 -14.87 -2.32 16.31
CA LEU A 191 -16.25 -2.54 16.78
C LEU A 191 -16.40 -3.88 17.49
N GLN A 192 -15.95 -4.97 16.88
CA GLN A 192 -16.14 -6.31 17.46
C GLN A 192 -15.29 -6.51 18.71
N LEU A 193 -14.09 -5.94 18.77
CA LEU A 193 -13.29 -5.96 20.00
C LEU A 193 -13.99 -5.15 21.11
N TYR A 194 -14.55 -3.98 20.79
CA TYR A 194 -15.32 -3.17 21.73
C TYR A 194 -16.58 -3.91 22.23
N ALA A 195 -17.34 -4.53 21.34
CA ALA A 195 -18.52 -5.32 21.70
C ALA A 195 -18.18 -6.47 22.65
N THR A 196 -17.07 -7.19 22.39
CA THR A 196 -16.57 -8.26 23.27
C THR A 196 -16.29 -7.77 24.68
N ILE A 197 -15.69 -6.57 24.81
CA ILE A 197 -15.41 -5.97 26.11
C ILE A 197 -16.70 -5.57 26.83
N GLN A 198 -17.66 -4.99 26.11
CA GLN A 198 -18.92 -4.54 26.71
C GLN A 198 -19.81 -5.70 27.17
N GLU A 199 -19.90 -6.75 26.36
CA GLU A 199 -20.74 -7.92 26.65
C GLU A 199 -20.10 -8.92 27.61
N LYS A 200 -18.78 -8.83 27.83
CA LYS A 200 -18.00 -9.68 28.77
C LYS A 200 -17.97 -11.17 28.41
N TYR A 201 -18.43 -11.57 27.23
CA TYR A 201 -18.28 -12.93 26.70
C TYR A 201 -17.73 -12.91 25.26
N ILE A 202 -17.06 -14.00 24.89
CA ILE A 202 -16.45 -14.15 23.57
C ILE A 202 -17.34 -15.10 22.75
N LEU A 203 -18.09 -14.53 21.81
CA LEU A 203 -18.82 -15.33 20.83
C LEU A 203 -17.82 -15.88 19.78
N PRO A 204 -17.82 -17.20 19.47
CA PRO A 204 -16.88 -17.77 18.51
C PRO A 204 -16.92 -17.10 17.13
N THR A 205 -18.11 -16.75 16.65
CA THR A 205 -18.31 -16.03 15.38
C THR A 205 -17.66 -14.64 15.40
N ARG A 206 -17.74 -13.94 16.53
CA ARG A 206 -17.13 -12.61 16.71
C ARG A 206 -15.60 -12.74 16.71
N LEU A 207 -15.07 -13.73 17.42
CA LEU A 207 -13.64 -14.03 17.43
C LEU A 207 -13.12 -14.36 16.02
N ALA A 208 -13.83 -15.20 15.26
CA ALA A 208 -13.48 -15.53 13.89
C ALA A 208 -13.43 -14.27 13.01
N LEU A 209 -14.45 -13.41 13.08
CA LEU A 209 -14.49 -12.15 12.34
C LEU A 209 -13.34 -11.21 12.74
N MET A 210 -13.01 -11.13 14.03
CA MET A 210 -11.88 -10.34 14.52
C MET A 210 -10.53 -10.84 13.98
N ILE A 211 -10.30 -12.16 13.99
CA ILE A 211 -9.06 -12.76 13.47
C ILE A 211 -8.92 -12.49 11.97
N ILE A 212 -9.98 -12.74 11.20
CA ILE A 212 -9.96 -12.51 9.75
C ILE A 212 -9.76 -11.03 9.44
N SER A 213 -10.47 -10.14 10.15
CA SER A 213 -10.31 -8.68 9.98
C SER A 213 -8.87 -8.25 10.27
N LEU A 214 -8.23 -8.78 11.32
CA LEU A 214 -6.83 -8.48 11.62
C LEU A 214 -5.90 -8.93 10.50
N ILE A 215 -6.09 -10.13 9.95
CA ILE A 215 -5.32 -10.63 8.82
C ILE A 215 -5.52 -9.74 7.58
N SER A 216 -6.75 -9.34 7.28
CA SER A 216 -7.06 -8.43 6.17
C SER A 216 -6.40 -7.07 6.32
N ILE A 217 -6.39 -6.50 7.53
CA ILE A 217 -5.75 -5.20 7.78
C ILE A 217 -4.24 -5.31 7.61
N ILE A 218 -3.61 -6.35 8.15
CA ILE A 218 -2.16 -6.57 8.01
C ILE A 218 -1.80 -6.77 6.53
N TYR A 219 -2.59 -7.57 5.79
CA TYR A 219 -2.39 -7.76 4.35
C TYR A 219 -2.57 -6.44 3.57
N GLY A 220 -3.62 -5.68 3.85
CA GLY A 220 -3.86 -4.37 3.23
C GLY A 220 -2.75 -3.36 3.53
N ALA A 221 -2.26 -3.29 4.77
CA ALA A 221 -1.13 -2.44 5.16
C ALA A 221 0.17 -2.83 4.44
N LEU A 222 0.40 -4.14 4.27
CA LEU A 222 1.54 -4.68 3.53
C LEU A 222 1.43 -4.35 2.03
N VAL A 223 0.26 -4.54 1.43
CA VAL A 223 0.00 -4.17 0.03
C VAL A 223 0.18 -2.67 -0.17
N CYS A 224 -0.35 -1.83 0.74
CA CYS A 224 -0.16 -0.38 0.72
C CYS A 224 1.33 -0.01 0.78
N SER A 225 2.09 -0.63 1.69
CA SER A 225 3.53 -0.35 1.84
C SER A 225 4.33 -0.77 0.62
N VAL A 226 4.02 -1.93 0.03
CA VAL A 226 4.66 -2.41 -1.20
C VAL A 226 4.30 -1.51 -2.38
N LEU A 227 3.04 -1.11 -2.51
CA LEU A 227 2.59 -0.20 -3.57
C LEU A 227 3.28 1.16 -3.46
N ALA A 228 3.42 1.69 -2.24
CA ALA A 228 4.13 2.94 -1.98
C ALA A 228 5.59 2.87 -2.47
N ILE A 229 6.29 1.77 -2.17
CA ILE A 229 7.66 1.57 -2.64
C ILE A 229 7.70 1.44 -4.16
N GLN A 230 6.73 0.75 -4.77
CA GLN A 230 6.64 0.59 -6.22
C GLN A 230 6.42 1.94 -6.93
N ILE A 231 5.52 2.78 -6.43
CA ILE A 231 5.26 4.12 -6.98
C ILE A 231 6.49 5.03 -6.81
N LYS A 232 7.10 5.00 -5.61
CA LYS A 232 8.27 5.82 -5.30
C LYS A 232 9.50 5.49 -6.14
N TYR A 233 9.64 4.24 -6.57
CA TYR A 233 10.78 3.74 -7.34
C TYR A 233 10.32 3.07 -8.64
N ASP A 234 9.38 3.67 -9.37
CA ASP A 234 8.79 3.03 -10.55
C ASP A 234 9.80 2.78 -11.69
N ASP A 235 10.81 3.65 -11.80
CA ASP A 235 11.95 3.51 -12.70
C ASP A 235 12.74 2.21 -12.49
N TYR A 236 12.59 1.61 -11.31
CA TYR A 236 13.38 0.47 -10.86
C TYR A 236 12.54 -0.81 -10.76
N LYS A 237 13.09 -1.95 -11.21
CA LYS A 237 12.46 -3.25 -10.98
C LYS A 237 12.63 -3.70 -9.52
N VAL A 238 11.69 -3.32 -8.64
CA VAL A 238 11.72 -3.66 -7.21
C VAL A 238 11.20 -5.08 -6.96
N ARG A 239 12.07 -5.96 -6.43
CA ARG A 239 11.70 -7.28 -5.90
C ARG A 239 12.01 -7.36 -4.41
N MET A 240 11.00 -7.72 -3.62
CA MET A 240 11.11 -7.85 -2.17
C MET A 240 11.60 -9.26 -1.78
N LYS A 241 12.51 -9.33 -0.81
CA LYS A 241 12.95 -10.61 -0.22
C LYS A 241 11.89 -11.15 0.76
N PRO A 242 11.75 -12.46 0.97
CA PRO A 242 10.81 -13.04 1.95
C PRO A 242 10.99 -12.48 3.37
N ALA A 243 12.23 -12.29 3.82
CA ALA A 243 12.53 -11.68 5.11
C ALA A 243 11.99 -10.24 5.24
N ALA A 244 11.93 -9.48 4.14
CA ALA A 244 11.36 -8.14 4.14
C ALA A 244 9.85 -8.17 4.36
N TYR A 245 9.15 -9.17 3.79
CA TYR A 245 7.72 -9.37 4.05
C TYR A 245 7.46 -9.75 5.49
N LEU A 246 8.24 -10.67 6.08
CA LEU A 246 8.09 -11.04 7.49
C LEU A 246 8.29 -9.83 8.42
N CYS A 247 9.34 -9.04 8.16
CA CYS A 247 9.62 -7.83 8.92
C CYS A 247 8.49 -6.79 8.82
N MET A 248 7.94 -6.59 7.61
CA MET A 248 6.77 -5.72 7.40
C MET A 248 5.51 -6.25 8.12
N ILE A 249 5.27 -7.56 8.10
CA ILE A 249 4.12 -8.18 8.80
C ILE A 249 4.22 -7.91 10.30
N LEU A 250 5.39 -8.12 10.89
CA LEU A 250 5.62 -7.88 12.32
C LEU A 250 5.50 -6.40 12.67
N TRP A 251 6.13 -5.51 11.89
CA TRP A 251 6.01 -4.07 12.07
C TRP A 251 4.54 -3.62 11.99
N ARG A 252 3.84 -3.91 10.88
CA ARG A 252 2.46 -3.46 10.66
C ARG A 252 1.47 -4.12 11.62
N GLY A 253 1.64 -5.40 11.90
CA GLY A 253 0.80 -6.14 12.84
C GLY A 253 0.86 -5.54 14.25
N LEU A 254 2.06 -5.29 14.77
CA LEU A 254 2.23 -4.70 16.11
C LEU A 254 1.76 -3.24 16.17
N GLU A 255 2.03 -2.44 15.13
CA GLU A 255 1.58 -1.04 15.03
C GLU A 255 0.04 -0.97 15.10
N ILE A 256 -0.64 -1.75 14.25
CA ILE A 256 -2.09 -1.74 14.09
C ILE A 256 -2.78 -2.36 15.31
N ALA A 257 -2.30 -3.50 15.79
CA ALA A 257 -2.87 -4.15 16.97
C ALA A 257 -2.82 -3.22 18.19
N THR A 258 -1.67 -2.59 18.44
CA THR A 258 -1.52 -1.66 19.57
C THR A 258 -2.47 -0.47 19.43
N ARG A 259 -2.59 0.10 18.21
CA ARG A 259 -3.48 1.24 17.96
C ARG A 259 -4.95 0.89 18.18
N ILE A 260 -5.42 -0.23 17.63
CA ILE A 260 -6.81 -0.67 17.76
C ILE A 260 -7.12 -0.99 19.23
N THR A 261 -6.27 -1.75 19.91
CA THR A 261 -6.48 -2.08 21.32
C THR A 261 -6.51 -0.81 22.18
N THR A 262 -5.64 0.16 21.93
CA THR A 262 -5.63 1.44 22.65
C THR A 262 -6.93 2.22 22.46
N LEU A 263 -7.41 2.34 21.22
CA LEU A 263 -8.67 3.03 20.91
C LEU A 263 -9.87 2.34 21.57
N VAL A 264 -9.89 1.01 21.57
CA VAL A 264 -10.98 0.22 22.15
C VAL A 264 -10.99 0.25 23.67
N LEU A 265 -9.82 0.21 24.31
CA LEU A 265 -9.72 0.41 25.76
C LEU A 265 -10.17 1.82 26.11
N PHE A 266 -9.68 2.85 25.43
CA PHE A 266 -10.12 4.22 25.67
C PHE A 266 -11.63 4.40 25.51
N SER A 267 -12.23 3.83 24.46
CA SER A 267 -13.67 3.92 24.22
C SER A 267 -14.50 3.17 25.27
N SER A 268 -13.94 2.16 25.95
CA SER A 268 -14.64 1.45 27.02
C SER A 268 -14.84 2.31 28.27
N ALA A 269 -13.92 3.24 28.54
CA ALA A 269 -14.03 4.21 29.64
C ALA A 269 -14.75 5.51 29.22
N LEU A 270 -14.40 6.06 28.05
CA LEU A 270 -14.84 7.39 27.60
C LEU A 270 -15.52 7.33 26.22
N ARG A 271 -16.76 6.80 26.19
CA ARG A 271 -17.52 6.49 24.95
C ARG A 271 -17.75 7.68 24.02
N VAL A 272 -18.06 8.87 24.53
CA VAL A 272 -18.33 10.05 23.66
C VAL A 272 -17.03 10.65 23.13
N TRP A 273 -15.97 10.62 23.94
CA TRP A 273 -14.69 11.24 23.59
C TRP A 273 -13.93 10.50 22.49
N VAL A 274 -14.17 9.20 22.29
CA VAL A 274 -13.52 8.48 21.17
C VAL A 274 -13.96 9.02 19.81
N ILE A 275 -15.21 9.50 19.68
CA ILE A 275 -15.68 10.13 18.44
C ILE A 275 -14.90 11.43 18.19
N LEU A 276 -14.69 12.23 19.23
CA LEU A 276 -13.90 13.47 19.14
C LEU A 276 -12.44 13.17 18.76
N VAL A 277 -11.81 12.17 19.38
CA VAL A 277 -10.44 11.74 19.05
C VAL A 277 -10.35 11.25 17.60
N GLY A 278 -11.33 10.44 17.16
CA GLY A 278 -11.41 9.92 15.80
C GLY A 278 -11.57 11.04 14.77
N LEU A 279 -12.52 11.95 14.98
CA LEU A 279 -12.77 13.09 14.09
C LEU A 279 -11.58 14.07 14.03
N THR A 280 -10.95 14.35 15.18
CA THR A 280 -9.77 15.22 15.24
C THR A 280 -8.63 14.64 14.40
N ASN A 281 -8.38 13.32 14.53
CA ASN A 281 -7.41 12.63 13.70
C ASN A 281 -7.80 12.68 12.21
N LEU A 282 -9.06 12.37 11.89
CA LEU A 282 -9.55 12.37 10.51
C LEU A 282 -9.35 13.74 9.85
N PHE A 283 -9.79 14.82 10.49
CA PHE A 283 -9.62 16.17 9.97
C PHE A 283 -8.15 16.56 9.85
N PHE A 284 -7.32 16.24 10.85
CA PHE A 284 -5.89 16.53 10.78
C PHE A 284 -5.23 15.90 9.55
N PHE A 285 -5.41 14.59 9.32
CA PHE A 285 -4.79 13.92 8.17
C PHE A 285 -5.48 14.25 6.84
N PHE A 286 -6.77 14.56 6.86
CA PHE A 286 -7.49 14.99 5.67
C PHE A 286 -7.00 16.34 5.19
N PHE A 287 -6.90 17.35 6.07
CA PHE A 287 -6.50 18.70 5.70
C PHE A 287 -4.99 18.87 5.49
N GLN A 288 -4.15 18.02 6.08
CA GLN A 288 -2.68 18.15 5.98
C GLN A 288 -2.18 18.28 4.51
N PRO A 289 -2.56 17.41 3.55
CA PRO A 289 -2.15 17.56 2.15
C PRO A 289 -2.69 18.82 1.47
N TRP A 290 -3.92 19.24 1.79
CA TRP A 290 -4.53 20.45 1.23
C TRP A 290 -3.83 21.72 1.72
N VAL A 291 -3.46 21.77 2.99
CA VAL A 291 -2.70 22.89 3.55
C VAL A 291 -1.32 22.98 2.90
N GLU A 292 -0.64 21.85 2.69
CA GLU A 292 0.67 21.83 1.99
C GLU A 292 0.53 22.28 0.52
N PHE A 293 -0.55 21.86 -0.16
CA PHE A 293 -0.88 22.31 -1.51
C PHE A 293 -1.12 23.82 -1.59
N TRP A 294 -1.97 24.37 -0.73
CA TRP A 294 -2.25 25.80 -0.69
C TRP A 294 -1.03 26.63 -0.29
N ALA A 295 -0.21 26.14 0.64
CA ALA A 295 1.02 26.81 1.05
C ALA A 295 2.03 26.94 -0.10
N ARG A 296 2.07 25.96 -1.00
CA ARG A 296 2.95 25.97 -2.19
C ARG A 296 2.41 26.84 -3.34
N LYS A 297 1.19 27.39 -3.25
CA LYS A 297 0.51 28.14 -4.32
C LYS A 297 0.51 27.41 -5.67
N ALA A 298 0.46 26.07 -5.64
CA ALA A 298 0.41 25.27 -6.86
C ALA A 298 -0.97 25.44 -7.54
N SER A 299 -0.98 25.49 -8.87
CA SER A 299 -2.22 25.28 -9.62
C SER A 299 -2.64 23.81 -9.45
N LEU A 300 -3.95 23.56 -9.46
CA LEU A 300 -4.45 22.19 -9.62
C LEU A 300 -3.78 21.61 -10.88
N PRO A 301 -3.29 20.36 -10.86
CA PRO A 301 -2.70 19.75 -12.03
C PRO A 301 -3.65 19.95 -13.21
N ASP A 302 -3.19 20.66 -14.24
CA ASP A 302 -3.97 20.88 -15.45
C ASP A 302 -4.24 19.50 -16.06
N ASN A 303 -5.46 19.00 -15.88
CA ASN A 303 -5.96 17.72 -16.37
C ASN A 303 -5.11 16.49 -15.98
N ILE A 304 -5.38 15.91 -14.80
CA ILE A 304 -4.96 14.52 -14.44
C ILE A 304 -5.38 13.52 -15.55
N GLU A 305 -6.41 13.86 -16.33
CA GLU A 305 -6.71 13.24 -17.62
C GLU A 305 -7.49 14.26 -18.45
N ASN A 306 -7.26 14.38 -19.77
CA ASN A 306 -7.98 15.28 -20.69
C ASN A 306 -9.52 15.10 -20.71
N ASN A 307 -10.05 14.17 -19.92
CA ASN A 307 -11.45 13.76 -19.86
C ASN A 307 -12.17 14.13 -18.55
N PHE A 308 -11.50 14.69 -17.54
CA PHE A 308 -12.16 15.07 -16.28
C PHE A 308 -12.49 16.56 -16.23
N SER A 309 -13.77 16.86 -15.95
CA SER A 309 -14.17 18.21 -15.49
C SER A 309 -13.42 18.56 -14.21
N LYS A 310 -13.14 19.86 -13.97
CA LYS A 310 -12.53 20.37 -12.72
C LYS A 310 -13.20 19.83 -11.46
N LEU A 311 -14.52 19.60 -11.52
CA LEU A 311 -15.28 18.98 -10.44
C LEU A 311 -14.89 17.51 -10.22
N GLY A 312 -14.74 16.73 -11.30
CA GLY A 312 -14.36 15.32 -11.24
C GLY A 312 -12.98 15.12 -10.63
N THR A 313 -11.99 15.90 -11.07
CA THR A 313 -10.63 15.88 -10.50
C THR A 313 -10.64 16.21 -9.00
N THR A 314 -11.42 17.21 -8.60
CA THR A 314 -11.55 17.60 -7.18
C THR A 314 -12.18 16.47 -6.34
N VAL A 315 -13.21 15.80 -6.86
CA VAL A 315 -13.87 14.67 -6.17
C VAL A 315 -12.91 13.49 -6.00
N VAL A 316 -12.14 13.15 -7.04
CA VAL A 316 -11.14 12.08 -6.97
C VAL A 316 -10.06 12.41 -5.94
N LEU A 317 -9.58 13.67 -5.93
CA LEU A 317 -8.58 14.12 -4.97
C LEU A 317 -9.11 14.07 -3.53
N CYS A 318 -10.38 14.46 -3.32
CA CYS A 318 -11.06 14.34 -2.04
C CYS A 318 -11.18 12.88 -1.57
N MET A 319 -11.52 11.96 -2.47
CA MET A 319 -11.59 10.53 -2.14
C MET A 319 -10.21 9.93 -1.80
N VAL A 320 -9.17 10.29 -2.54
CA VAL A 320 -7.79 9.85 -2.24
C VAL A 320 -7.29 10.42 -0.92
N THR A 321 -7.54 11.70 -0.64
CA THR A 321 -7.18 12.34 0.65
C THR A 321 -7.96 11.75 1.83
N PHE A 322 -9.24 11.42 1.63
CA PHE A 322 -10.04 10.69 2.63
C PHE A 322 -9.48 9.30 2.93
N LEU A 323 -9.14 8.52 1.89
CA LEU A 323 -8.50 7.22 2.06
C LEU A 323 -7.15 7.34 2.78
N TYR A 324 -6.31 8.31 2.38
CA TYR A 324 -5.05 8.62 3.05
C TYR A 324 -5.26 8.94 4.53
N ALA A 325 -6.28 9.72 4.88
CA ALA A 325 -6.61 10.04 6.26
C ALA A 325 -7.02 8.79 7.06
N CYS A 326 -7.91 7.96 6.50
CA CYS A 326 -8.33 6.70 7.10
C CYS A 326 -7.17 5.74 7.37
N ILE A 327 -6.22 5.61 6.43
CA ILE A 327 -5.02 4.80 6.63
C ILE A 327 -4.20 5.38 7.80
N ASN A 328 -3.92 6.68 7.77
CA ASN A 328 -3.07 7.34 8.76
C ASN A 328 -3.64 7.36 10.18
N ILE A 329 -4.97 7.21 10.36
CA ILE A 329 -5.61 7.02 11.68
C ILE A 329 -5.11 5.74 12.37
N PHE A 330 -4.90 4.67 11.59
CA PHE A 330 -4.54 3.35 12.11
C PHE A 330 -3.04 3.04 12.00
N CYS A 331 -2.38 3.44 10.90
CA CYS A 331 -0.95 3.19 10.69
C CYS A 331 -0.32 4.19 9.72
N TRP A 332 1.01 4.35 9.76
CA TRP A 332 1.70 5.25 8.84
C TRP A 332 1.49 4.83 7.37
N SER A 333 0.88 5.69 6.55
CA SER A 333 0.86 5.48 5.11
C SER A 333 2.26 5.70 4.55
N ALA A 334 2.88 4.64 4.02
CA ALA A 334 4.20 4.75 3.39
C ALA A 334 4.20 5.64 2.12
N VAL A 335 3.02 6.07 1.67
CA VAL A 335 2.78 7.09 0.65
C VAL A 335 2.65 8.45 1.34
N GLN A 336 3.50 9.42 1.00
CA GLN A 336 3.25 10.83 1.35
C GLN A 336 2.56 11.50 0.18
N LEU A 337 1.33 11.96 0.41
CA LEU A 337 0.51 12.58 -0.61
C LEU A 337 0.99 14.02 -0.84
N ASP A 338 1.38 14.33 -2.07
CA ASP A 338 1.76 15.67 -2.51
C ASP A 338 0.88 16.06 -3.70
N LEU A 339 -0.16 16.85 -3.43
CA LEU A 339 -1.16 17.24 -4.43
C LEU A 339 -0.60 18.17 -5.52
N ALA A 340 0.60 18.73 -5.30
CA ALA A 340 1.27 19.60 -6.26
C ALA A 340 2.13 18.84 -7.27
N ASP A 341 2.44 17.56 -7.00
CA ASP A 341 3.22 16.70 -7.89
C ASP A 341 2.29 15.94 -8.84
N HIS A 342 2.74 15.70 -10.08
CA HIS A 342 1.96 15.00 -11.10
C HIS A 342 1.59 13.57 -10.66
N ASP A 343 2.51 12.90 -9.97
CA ASP A 343 2.30 11.52 -9.48
C ASP A 343 1.53 11.47 -8.14
N LEU A 344 1.08 12.62 -7.62
CA LEU A 344 0.43 12.79 -6.30
C LEU A 344 1.25 12.28 -5.11
N VAL A 345 2.50 11.85 -5.31
CA VAL A 345 3.31 11.13 -4.32
C VAL A 345 4.71 11.71 -4.24
N GLU A 346 5.11 12.12 -3.03
CA GLU A 346 6.44 12.69 -2.80
C GLU A 346 7.55 11.63 -2.95
N LYS A 347 8.43 11.81 -3.96
CA LYS A 347 9.54 10.89 -4.26
C LYS A 347 10.71 10.98 -3.28
N GLN A 348 10.82 12.02 -2.46
CA GLN A 348 11.94 12.17 -1.52
C GLN A 348 11.69 11.52 -0.13
N PRO A 349 12.67 10.80 0.46
CA PRO A 349 12.54 10.25 1.81
C PRO A 349 12.73 11.33 2.90
N ARG A 350 11.64 11.80 3.50
CA ARG A 350 11.68 12.69 4.68
C ARG A 350 11.62 11.90 6.00
N TRP A 351 12.76 11.41 6.46
CA TRP A 351 12.91 10.69 7.75
C TRP A 351 12.38 11.49 8.95
N ARG A 352 12.51 12.81 8.93
CA ARG A 352 11.96 13.70 9.97
C ARG A 352 10.45 13.55 10.13
N ARG A 353 9.70 13.47 9.03
CA ARG A 353 8.23 13.37 9.06
C ARG A 353 7.79 12.00 9.58
N LEU A 354 8.52 10.94 9.19
CA LEU A 354 8.34 9.58 9.74
C LEU A 354 8.55 9.57 11.26
N ALA A 355 9.65 10.16 11.74
CA ALA A 355 9.95 10.24 13.18
C ALA A 355 8.89 11.04 13.95
N ILE A 356 8.45 12.19 13.41
CA ILE A 356 7.37 13.00 14.01
C ILE A 356 6.10 12.17 14.11
N TYR A 357 5.69 11.46 13.05
CA TYR A 357 4.47 10.66 13.08
C TYR A 357 4.52 9.58 14.16
N TYR A 358 5.59 8.77 14.21
CA TYR A 358 5.71 7.70 15.21
C TYR A 358 5.81 8.26 16.64
N THR A 359 6.46 9.41 16.83
CA THR A 359 6.56 10.05 18.15
C THR A 359 5.21 10.59 18.61
N VAL A 360 4.50 11.33 17.75
CA VAL A 360 3.16 11.87 18.06
C VAL A 360 2.18 10.72 18.33
N ARG A 361 2.22 9.66 17.53
CA ARG A 361 1.39 8.46 17.72
C ARG A 361 1.70 7.74 19.02
N PHE A 362 2.96 7.64 19.40
CA PHE A 362 3.34 7.09 20.70
C PHE A 362 2.75 7.91 21.85
N ILE A 363 2.94 9.23 21.82
CA ILE A 363 2.42 10.15 22.84
C ILE A 363 0.90 10.06 22.94
N GLU A 364 0.19 10.05 21.81
CA GLU A 364 -1.26 9.90 21.77
C GLU A 364 -1.71 8.55 22.35
N ASN A 365 -1.10 7.43 21.95
CA ASN A 365 -1.46 6.12 22.49
C ASN A 365 -1.22 6.06 24.01
N VAL A 366 -0.08 6.57 24.50
CA VAL A 366 0.18 6.66 25.94
C VAL A 366 -0.86 7.53 26.63
N THR A 367 -1.24 8.67 26.05
CA THR A 367 -2.25 9.58 26.62
C THR A 367 -3.61 8.91 26.72
N LEU A 368 -4.06 8.21 25.67
CA LEU A 368 -5.32 7.47 25.65
C LEU A 368 -5.33 6.33 26.68
N ILE A 369 -4.22 5.59 26.81
CA ILE A 369 -4.08 4.52 27.80
C ILE A 369 -4.07 5.09 29.22
N VAL A 370 -3.39 6.22 29.46
CA VAL A 370 -3.36 6.89 30.78
C VAL A 370 -4.75 7.38 31.16
N LEU A 371 -5.47 8.04 30.24
CA LEU A 371 -6.85 8.47 30.46
C LEU A 371 -7.75 7.27 30.75
N TRP A 372 -7.61 6.18 29.98
CA TRP A 372 -8.32 4.95 30.26
C TRP A 372 -7.99 4.40 31.66
N TYR A 373 -6.71 4.37 32.05
CA TYR A 373 -6.28 3.84 33.35
C TYR A 373 -6.93 4.59 34.52
N TYR A 374 -7.06 5.92 34.42
CA TYR A 374 -7.69 6.75 35.46
C TYR A 374 -9.21 6.60 35.50
N PHE A 375 -9.88 6.47 34.34
CA PHE A 375 -11.34 6.42 34.25
C PHE A 375 -11.91 5.00 34.09
N LYS A 376 -11.09 3.96 34.22
CA LYS A 376 -11.54 2.56 34.06
C LYS A 376 -12.50 2.16 35.17
N THR A 377 -13.44 1.28 34.83
CA THR A 377 -14.40 0.68 35.77
C THR A 377 -13.82 -0.55 36.47
N ASP A 378 -14.46 -0.98 37.57
CA ASP A 378 -14.02 -2.10 38.42
C ASP A 378 -13.93 -3.46 37.71
N PHE A 379 -14.51 -3.58 36.51
CA PHE A 379 -14.37 -4.78 35.67
C PHE A 379 -12.91 -5.13 35.38
N TYR A 380 -12.04 -4.12 35.28
CA TYR A 380 -10.61 -4.30 35.01
C TYR A 380 -9.77 -4.61 36.24
N VAL A 381 -10.37 -4.86 37.42
CA VAL A 381 -9.67 -5.23 38.65
C VAL A 381 -9.06 -6.63 38.55
N TYR A 382 -9.70 -7.54 37.79
CA TYR A 382 -9.22 -8.91 37.57
C TYR A 382 -8.12 -9.02 36.51
N VAL A 383 -7.98 -7.99 35.66
CA VAL A 383 -6.88 -7.89 34.70
C VAL A 383 -5.75 -7.12 35.38
N CYS A 384 -4.52 -7.62 35.31
CA CYS A 384 -3.35 -6.85 35.75
C CYS A 384 -3.18 -5.61 34.85
N THR A 385 -3.91 -4.54 35.19
CA THR A 385 -4.02 -3.33 34.39
C THR A 385 -2.64 -2.72 34.11
N PRO A 386 -1.71 -2.63 35.08
CA PRO A 386 -0.36 -2.16 34.82
C PRO A 386 0.41 -3.03 33.80
N LEU A 387 0.26 -4.36 33.86
CA LEU A 387 0.89 -5.26 32.92
C LEU A 387 0.38 -5.04 31.49
N LEU A 388 -0.94 -4.80 31.33
CA LEU A 388 -1.53 -4.49 30.03
C LEU A 388 -0.98 -3.18 29.45
N VAL A 389 -0.83 -2.14 30.28
CA VAL A 389 -0.23 -0.86 29.87
C VAL A 389 1.21 -1.06 29.41
N VAL A 390 2.02 -1.77 30.20
CA VAL A 390 3.42 -2.08 29.85
C VAL A 390 3.49 -2.89 28.57
N GLN A 391 2.63 -3.90 28.41
CA GLN A 391 2.55 -4.71 27.21
C GLN A 391 2.27 -3.88 25.96
N LEU A 392 1.31 -2.94 26.00
CA LEU A 392 1.00 -2.07 24.86
C LEU A 392 2.17 -1.14 24.50
N ILE A 393 2.86 -0.59 25.50
CA ILE A 393 4.05 0.25 25.29
C ILE A 393 5.18 -0.57 24.65
N VAL A 394 5.42 -1.79 25.14
CA VAL A 394 6.43 -2.72 24.60
C VAL A 394 6.06 -3.13 23.17
N CYS A 395 4.80 -3.48 22.90
CA CYS A 395 4.35 -3.84 21.55
C CYS A 395 4.54 -2.71 20.54
N TYR A 396 4.22 -1.46 20.91
CA TYR A 396 4.49 -0.32 20.04
C TYR A 396 5.99 -0.10 19.81
N SER A 397 6.79 -0.22 20.86
CA SER A 397 8.25 -0.07 20.79
C SER A 397 8.86 -1.13 19.86
N LEU A 398 8.38 -2.38 19.94
CA LEU A 398 8.76 -3.46 19.02
C LEU A 398 8.31 -3.16 17.58
N ALA A 399 7.14 -2.55 17.37
CA ALA A 399 6.70 -2.13 16.04
C ALA A 399 7.70 -1.12 15.42
N VAL A 400 8.11 -0.12 16.19
CA VAL A 400 9.13 0.86 15.78
C VAL A 400 10.49 0.19 15.54
N LEU A 401 10.88 -0.77 16.36
CA LEU A 401 12.11 -1.54 16.15
C LEU A 401 12.08 -2.29 14.82
N PHE A 402 11.01 -3.05 14.53
CA PHE A 402 10.88 -3.74 13.24
C PHE A 402 10.80 -2.77 12.05
N MET A 403 10.20 -1.59 12.23
CA MET A 403 10.24 -0.53 11.22
C MET A 403 11.67 -0.09 10.89
N LEU A 404 12.49 0.16 11.92
CA LEU A 404 13.89 0.55 11.75
C LEU A 404 14.69 -0.57 11.12
N LEU A 405 14.50 -1.82 11.58
CA LEU A 405 15.13 -3.00 10.98
C LEU A 405 14.77 -3.17 9.51
N PHE A 406 13.51 -2.92 9.14
CA PHE A 406 13.07 -2.97 7.76
C PHE A 406 13.83 -1.95 6.91
N HIS A 407 13.86 -0.69 7.33
CA HIS A 407 14.52 0.38 6.59
C HIS A 407 16.05 0.21 6.53
N GLN A 408 16.66 -0.31 7.60
CA GLN A 408 18.10 -0.52 7.69
C GLN A 408 18.56 -1.77 6.94
N PHE A 409 17.82 -2.89 6.97
CA PHE A 409 18.32 -4.17 6.44
C PHE A 409 17.48 -4.74 5.29
N CYS A 410 16.17 -4.56 5.32
CA CYS A 410 15.26 -5.26 4.41
C CYS A 410 14.77 -4.42 3.22
N HIS A 411 14.97 -3.09 3.24
CA HIS A 411 14.49 -2.21 2.19
C HIS A 411 15.19 -2.49 0.84
N PRO A 412 14.45 -2.72 -0.26
CA PRO A 412 15.00 -3.19 -1.52
C PRO A 412 15.94 -2.17 -2.18
N CYS A 413 15.65 -0.87 -2.02
CA CYS A 413 16.45 0.23 -2.55
C CYS A 413 17.33 0.88 -1.48
N ARG A 414 17.74 0.16 -0.42
CA ARG A 414 18.56 0.71 0.69
C ARG A 414 19.76 1.53 0.20
N ARG A 415 20.49 1.02 -0.79
CA ARG A 415 21.73 1.64 -1.30
C ARG A 415 21.50 2.90 -2.13
N LEU A 416 20.24 3.24 -2.49
CA LEU A 416 19.88 4.52 -3.10
C LEU A 416 19.66 5.62 -2.06
N PHE A 417 19.59 5.29 -0.77
CA PHE A 417 19.46 6.31 0.26
C PHE A 417 20.77 7.10 0.38
N HIS A 418 20.72 8.37 -0.01
CA HIS A 418 21.82 9.31 0.17
C HIS A 418 22.13 9.56 1.66
N TYR A 419 21.11 9.44 2.52
CA TYR A 419 21.22 9.50 3.97
C TYR A 419 20.56 8.26 4.56
N ASN A 420 21.36 7.40 5.21
CA ASN A 420 20.86 6.17 5.79
C ASN A 420 20.20 6.44 7.17
N VAL A 421 19.41 5.50 7.70
CA VAL A 421 18.79 5.63 9.04
C VAL A 421 19.84 5.90 10.12
N GLU A 422 21.02 5.28 9.98
CA GLU A 422 22.18 5.49 10.85
C GLU A 422 22.69 6.94 10.82
N ASP A 423 22.63 7.62 9.67
CA ASP A 423 23.04 9.03 9.54
C ASP A 423 22.01 9.97 10.16
N CYS A 424 20.73 9.60 10.14
CA CYS A 424 19.64 10.36 10.76
C CYS A 424 19.56 10.18 12.28
N LEU A 425 19.97 9.00 12.80
CA LEU A 425 20.07 8.72 14.23
C LEU A 425 21.33 9.35 14.86
N ARG A 426 22.32 9.72 14.05
CA ARG A 426 23.46 10.52 14.52
C ARG A 426 22.97 11.91 14.94
N CYS A 427 23.41 12.35 16.10
CA CYS A 427 23.02 13.61 16.75
C CYS A 427 23.02 14.82 15.79
N ALA A 428 22.09 15.76 15.98
CA ALA A 428 22.04 17.03 15.25
C ALA A 428 23.38 17.81 15.28
N CYS A 429 24.19 17.64 16.33
CA CYS A 429 25.54 18.18 16.44
C CYS A 429 26.50 17.65 15.37
N CYS A 430 26.39 16.36 14.99
CA CYS A 430 27.20 15.75 13.93
C CYS A 430 26.75 16.23 12.54
N TRP A 431 25.46 16.52 12.38
CA TRP A 431 24.89 17.04 11.14
C TRP A 431 25.41 18.46 10.83
N ARG A 432 25.48 19.32 11.86
CA ARG A 432 26.03 20.68 11.78
C ARG A 432 27.53 20.68 11.48
N LYS A 433 28.27 19.71 12.05
CA LYS A 433 29.71 19.54 11.83
C LYS A 433 30.02 19.15 10.37
N LYS A 434 29.23 18.25 9.79
CA LYS A 434 29.40 17.80 8.40
C LYS A 434 29.03 18.88 7.37
N GLN A 435 28.03 19.72 7.64
CA GLN A 435 27.75 20.92 6.83
C GLN A 435 28.88 21.96 6.88
N SER A 436 29.65 21.98 7.97
CA SER A 436 30.82 22.87 8.13
C SER A 436 32.11 22.29 7.53
N GLU A 437 32.11 21.01 7.14
CA GLU A 437 33.26 20.28 6.58
C GLU A 437 33.16 20.08 5.05
N LEU A 438 32.10 20.56 4.38
CA LEU A 438 32.12 20.66 2.92
C LEU A 438 33.04 21.81 2.51
N PRO A 439 34.12 21.57 1.73
CA PRO A 439 34.96 22.65 1.23
C PRO A 439 34.15 23.52 0.27
N ALA A 440 34.23 24.83 0.47
CA ALA A 440 33.83 25.84 -0.50
C ALA A 440 34.86 25.88 -1.64
N ASP A 441 34.93 24.82 -2.44
CA ASP A 441 35.66 24.84 -3.72
C ASP A 441 34.65 24.54 -4.83
N HIS A 442 34.01 25.62 -5.29
CA HIS A 442 33.64 25.87 -6.68
C HIS A 442 33.00 27.27 -6.73
N ALA A 443 33.83 28.27 -6.44
CA ALA A 443 33.63 29.61 -6.97
C ALA A 443 34.38 29.69 -8.30
N ASP A 444 33.73 29.22 -9.36
CA ASP A 444 34.05 29.68 -10.71
C ASP A 444 32.74 29.89 -11.46
N GLY A 445 32.65 31.05 -12.13
CA GLY A 445 31.49 31.53 -12.86
C GLY A 445 31.14 30.69 -14.10
N PRO A 446 30.04 31.03 -14.78
CA PRO A 446 29.34 30.14 -15.69
C PRO A 446 30.12 29.91 -16.99
N GLN A 447 30.48 28.66 -17.26
CA GLN A 447 30.80 28.19 -18.61
C GLN A 447 29.65 27.32 -19.13
N ASP A 448 29.11 27.75 -20.25
CA ASP A 448 28.07 27.10 -21.05
C ASP A 448 28.40 25.63 -21.34
N HIS A 449 27.67 24.73 -20.70
CA HIS A 449 27.41 23.41 -21.25
C HIS A 449 25.91 23.16 -21.17
N ALA A 450 25.26 23.34 -22.31
CA ALA A 450 23.86 23.01 -22.52
C ALA A 450 23.58 21.52 -22.19
N PRO A 451 22.48 21.20 -21.49
CA PRO A 451 22.04 19.82 -21.36
C PRO A 451 21.53 19.32 -22.73
N PRO A 452 21.67 18.02 -23.06
CA PRO A 452 21.06 17.47 -24.26
C PRO A 452 19.54 17.62 -24.15
N ASP A 453 18.98 18.36 -25.10
CA ASP A 453 17.57 18.64 -25.27
C ASP A 453 16.81 17.34 -25.55
N LEU A 454 16.30 16.72 -24.48
CA LEU A 454 15.43 15.56 -24.53
C LEU A 454 13.97 15.96 -24.25
N THR A 455 13.58 17.16 -24.66
CA THR A 455 12.21 17.66 -24.45
C THR A 455 11.45 17.81 -25.78
N ASN A 456 12.15 17.86 -26.91
CA ASN A 456 11.53 18.06 -28.23
C ASN A 456 11.07 16.78 -28.96
N HIS A 457 11.28 15.58 -28.39
CA HIS A 457 10.84 14.31 -29.00
C HIS A 457 9.66 13.62 -28.30
N LEU A 458 9.17 14.18 -27.18
CA LEU A 458 8.07 13.60 -26.39
C LEU A 458 6.69 14.15 -26.79
N THR A 459 6.60 15.40 -27.23
CA THR A 459 5.32 16.05 -27.54
C THR A 459 4.73 15.66 -28.90
N GLY A 460 5.53 15.10 -29.82
CA GLY A 460 5.08 14.74 -31.17
C GLY A 460 4.64 13.29 -31.34
N ARG A 461 4.78 12.42 -30.32
CA ARG A 461 4.55 10.97 -30.47
C ARG A 461 3.47 10.40 -29.55
N GLU A 462 2.99 11.19 -28.58
CA GLU A 462 1.82 10.85 -27.76
C GLU A 462 0.49 11.13 -28.46
N THR A 463 0.47 12.01 -29.46
CA THR A 463 -0.72 12.30 -30.27
C THR A 463 -1.02 11.18 -31.27
N ASP A 464 0.00 10.59 -31.90
CA ASP A 464 -0.20 9.55 -32.91
C ASP A 464 -0.65 8.20 -32.33
N ILE A 465 -0.43 7.95 -31.04
CA ILE A 465 -0.85 6.70 -30.36
C ILE A 465 -2.33 6.78 -29.91
N LEU A 466 -2.88 7.98 -29.75
CA LEU A 466 -4.26 8.17 -29.33
C LEU A 466 -5.25 8.07 -30.50
N ASP A 467 -4.84 8.48 -31.70
CA ASP A 467 -5.69 8.41 -32.90
C ASP A 467 -5.85 6.97 -33.43
N ASP A 468 -4.81 6.13 -33.36
CA ASP A 468 -4.87 4.71 -33.76
C ASP A 468 -5.76 3.85 -32.83
N ILE A 469 -6.02 4.29 -31.60
CA ILE A 469 -6.94 3.60 -30.67
C ILE A 469 -8.41 3.98 -30.94
N MET A 470 -8.66 5.14 -31.58
CA MET A 470 -10.02 5.56 -31.95
C MET A 470 -10.53 4.93 -33.25
N GLU A 471 -9.66 4.51 -34.17
CA GLU A 471 -10.07 3.86 -35.43
C GLU A 471 -10.36 2.35 -35.32
N ALA A 472 -10.06 1.72 -34.18
CA ALA A 472 -10.27 0.27 -33.97
C ALA A 472 -11.32 -0.08 -32.88
N ALA A 473 -12.19 0.86 -32.50
CA ALA A 473 -13.25 0.66 -31.49
C ALA A 473 -14.67 0.83 -32.06
#